data_AF-A0A382V631-F1
#
_entry.id   AF-A0A382V631-F1
#
_cell.length_a   1.000
_cell.length_b   1.000
_cell.length_c   1.000
_cell.angle_alpha   90.00
_cell.angle_beta   90.00
_cell.angle_gamma   90.00
#
_symmetry.space_group_name_H-M   'P 1'
#
loop_
_entity.id
_entity.type
_entity.pdbx_description
1 polymer ?
#
loop_
_entity_poly.entity_id
_entity_poly.type
_entity_poly.pdbx_seq_one_letter_code
_entity_poly.pdbx_strand_id
1 'polypeptide(L)'
;YNIAASIDGNKGTGWAVDGPTKKENRVAMYVADKPFALESGADLHIRMHFNLSRHAIGRFRLALTKDGDPQLTPGESIPQIAALPMAKRHPQQRQRLRVHFLKTAAAPELRLLQSQIDSYRADLKRQQGQGATTMIMQDMTKPRATHVLYRGQYDQKREQVSANTPAFLPPLQKDAPRNRLALARWLVNGKHPLTARVAVNRQWHRLFGVGIVKSTEEFGIQGDWPSHPALLDWLAVHFTHNGWDTKALLKLIVTSATYRQSSRTTPALLSRDPENRLLARGPRHRL
;
A
#
# COMPACT_ATOMS: atom_id res chain seq x y z
N TYR A 1 20.87 -3.97 26.99
CA TYR A 1 21.84 -3.23 27.83
C TYR A 1 23.07 -2.89 27.01
N ASN A 2 23.54 -1.65 27.07
CA ASN A 2 24.66 -1.18 26.26
C ASN A 2 25.98 -1.79 26.77
N ILE A 3 26.70 -2.51 25.90
CA ILE A 3 27.98 -3.14 26.23
C ILE A 3 29.11 -2.12 26.39
N ALA A 4 29.04 -0.97 25.71
CA ALA A 4 30.06 0.07 25.79
C ALA A 4 30.22 0.63 27.22
N ALA A 5 29.14 0.56 28.01
CA ALA A 5 29.12 0.98 29.40
C ALA A 5 29.98 0.12 30.33
N SER A 6 30.55 -1.02 29.88
CA SER A 6 31.47 -1.82 30.70
C SER A 6 32.92 -1.30 30.69
N ILE A 7 33.24 -0.34 29.81
CA ILE A 7 34.60 0.21 29.62
C ILE A 7 34.61 1.75 29.55
N ASP A 8 33.53 2.41 29.96
CA ASP A 8 33.38 3.88 29.93
C ASP A 8 34.06 4.59 31.11
N GLY A 9 34.66 3.84 32.04
CA GLY A 9 35.33 4.36 33.25
C GLY A 9 34.40 4.75 34.39
N ASN A 10 33.08 4.65 34.21
CA ASN A 10 32.09 4.99 35.24
C ASN A 10 31.66 3.72 36.01
N LYS A 11 31.92 3.68 37.31
CA LYS A 11 31.60 2.52 38.17
C LYS A 11 30.10 2.32 38.41
N GLY A 12 29.26 3.32 38.13
CA GLY A 12 27.81 3.26 38.26
C GLY A 12 27.08 2.70 37.03
N THR A 13 27.78 2.59 35.90
CA THR A 13 27.26 2.04 34.64
C THR A 13 27.88 0.66 34.38
N GLY A 14 27.28 -0.09 33.46
CA GLY A 14 27.78 -1.43 33.15
C GLY A 14 26.89 -2.23 32.21
N TRP A 15 27.38 -3.41 31.83
CA TRP A 15 26.63 -4.37 31.04
C TRP A 15 25.90 -5.36 31.95
N ALA A 16 24.56 -5.30 31.96
CA ALA A 16 23.74 -6.28 32.67
C ALA A 16 23.45 -7.48 31.76
N VAL A 17 23.84 -8.67 32.22
CA VAL A 17 23.39 -9.95 31.66
C VAL A 17 22.21 -10.47 32.49
N ASP A 18 21.21 -11.06 31.85
CA ASP A 18 19.90 -11.44 32.44
C ASP A 18 19.97 -12.65 33.42
N GLY A 19 20.96 -12.65 34.31
CA GLY A 19 21.04 -13.40 35.57
C GLY A 19 20.81 -14.92 35.53
N PRO A 20 20.52 -15.55 36.70
CA PRO A 20 20.26 -16.99 36.81
C PRO A 20 18.95 -17.43 36.15
N THR A 21 18.11 -16.49 35.71
CA THR A 21 16.83 -16.72 35.04
C THR A 21 17.01 -17.16 33.59
N LYS A 22 18.11 -16.78 32.92
CA LYS A 22 18.45 -17.25 31.56
C LYS A 22 19.90 -17.70 31.46
N LYS A 23 20.10 -19.03 31.48
CA LYS A 23 21.41 -19.70 31.33
C LYS A 23 21.85 -19.76 29.86
N GLU A 24 22.03 -18.59 29.24
CA GLU A 24 22.48 -18.47 27.85
C GLU A 24 23.92 -17.97 27.77
N ASN A 25 24.64 -18.35 26.72
CA ASN A 25 25.95 -17.77 26.43
C ASN A 25 25.79 -16.29 26.08
N ARG A 26 26.57 -15.43 26.74
CA ARG A 26 26.67 -14.01 26.43
C ARG A 26 28.07 -13.73 25.93
N VAL A 27 28.16 -13.06 24.78
CA VAL A 27 29.44 -12.74 24.15
C VAL A 27 29.55 -11.23 24.01
N ALA A 28 30.72 -10.72 24.36
CA ALA A 28 31.12 -9.34 24.23
C ALA A 28 32.35 -9.29 23.33
N MET A 29 32.42 -8.32 22.43
CA MET A 29 33.59 -8.08 21.60
C MET A 29 34.02 -6.63 21.80
N TYR A 30 35.28 -6.47 22.18
CA TYR A 30 35.93 -5.18 22.34
C TYR A 30 36.95 -5.05 21.23
N VAL A 31 36.77 -4.06 20.36
CA VAL A 31 37.68 -3.77 19.26
C VAL A 31 38.60 -2.63 19.72
N ALA A 32 39.90 -2.85 19.62
CA ALA A 32 40.86 -1.81 19.95
C ALA A 32 40.84 -0.71 18.89
N ASP A 33 40.86 0.55 19.33
CA ASP A 33 40.95 1.71 18.44
C ASP A 33 42.24 1.67 17.59
N LYS A 34 43.33 1.15 18.16
CA LYS A 34 44.58 0.85 17.46
C LYS A 34 44.97 -0.60 17.69
N PRO A 35 45.39 -1.33 16.64
CA PRO A 35 45.98 -2.66 16.81
C PRO A 35 47.15 -2.62 17.79
N PHE A 36 47.21 -3.58 18.70
CA PHE A 36 48.31 -3.72 19.64
C PHE A 36 48.93 -5.11 19.52
N ALA A 37 50.24 -5.20 19.76
CA ALA A 37 50.96 -6.46 19.87
C ALA A 37 51.37 -6.66 21.33
N LEU A 38 51.27 -7.90 21.81
CA LEU A 38 51.85 -8.30 23.09
C LEU A 38 53.20 -8.92 22.80
N GLU A 39 54.26 -8.39 23.41
CA GLU A 39 55.60 -8.98 23.34
C GLU A 39 55.62 -10.33 24.06
N SER A 40 56.59 -11.18 23.72
CA SER A 40 56.75 -12.48 24.39
C SER A 40 57.01 -12.27 25.88
N GLY A 41 56.15 -12.82 26.74
CA GLY A 41 56.22 -12.66 28.19
C GLY A 41 55.43 -11.47 28.75
N ALA A 42 54.65 -10.76 27.92
CA ALA A 42 53.77 -9.69 28.40
C ALA A 42 52.53 -10.24 29.13
N ASP A 43 52.17 -9.59 30.25
CA ASP A 43 51.00 -9.94 31.05
C ASP A 43 49.77 -9.11 30.64
N LEU A 44 48.64 -9.78 30.40
CA LEU A 44 47.34 -9.14 30.17
C LEU A 44 46.47 -9.24 31.44
N HIS A 45 46.30 -8.10 32.12
CA HIS A 45 45.47 -8.03 33.32
C HIS A 45 44.03 -7.62 32.98
N ILE A 46 43.08 -8.51 33.26
CA ILE A 46 41.64 -8.24 33.13
C ILE A 46 41.00 -8.24 34.51
N ARG A 47 40.43 -7.11 34.90
CA ARG A 47 39.68 -6.97 36.16
C ARG A 47 38.20 -6.84 35.86
N MET A 48 37.40 -7.82 36.29
CA MET A 48 35.95 -7.77 36.20
C MET A 48 35.36 -7.30 37.53
N HIS A 49 34.45 -6.33 37.48
CA HIS A 49 33.76 -5.81 38.65
C HIS A 49 32.27 -6.12 38.55
N PHE A 50 31.72 -6.85 39.53
CA PHE A 50 30.31 -7.22 39.56
C PHE A 50 29.58 -6.45 40.66
N ASN A 51 28.83 -5.42 40.27
CA ASN A 51 28.05 -4.59 41.20
C ASN A 51 26.67 -5.15 41.55
N LEU A 52 26.19 -6.14 40.78
CA LEU A 52 24.87 -6.73 40.94
C LEU A 52 25.00 -8.24 41.09
N SER A 53 24.76 -8.75 42.31
CA SER A 53 24.96 -10.16 42.67
C SER A 53 24.16 -11.15 41.82
N ARG A 54 23.03 -10.71 41.23
CA ARG A 54 22.16 -11.54 40.39
C ARG A 54 22.43 -11.43 38.89
N HIS A 55 23.38 -10.60 38.46
CA HIS A 55 23.69 -10.35 37.04
C HIS A 55 25.16 -10.65 36.70
N ALA A 56 25.78 -11.60 37.41
CA ALA A 56 27.19 -11.95 37.25
C ALA A 56 27.43 -12.99 36.14
N ILE A 57 28.65 -13.01 35.60
CA ILE A 57 29.12 -14.01 34.63
C ILE A 57 29.90 -15.09 35.38
N GLY A 58 29.45 -16.35 35.32
CA GLY A 58 30.08 -17.45 36.07
C GLY A 58 31.27 -18.10 35.35
N ARG A 59 31.10 -18.50 34.09
CA ARG A 59 32.11 -19.25 33.31
C ARG A 59 32.80 -18.34 32.30
N PHE A 60 33.65 -17.45 32.78
CA PHE A 60 34.36 -16.49 31.94
C PHE A 60 35.36 -17.20 31.00
N ARG A 61 35.38 -16.78 29.72
CA ARG A 61 36.35 -17.21 28.72
C ARG A 61 36.82 -15.97 27.95
N LEU A 62 38.11 -15.93 27.66
CA LEU A 62 38.74 -14.88 26.85
C LEU A 62 39.28 -15.49 25.56
N ALA A 63 39.13 -14.78 24.45
CA ALA A 63 39.78 -15.09 23.18
C ALA A 63 40.31 -13.80 22.55
N LEU A 64 41.41 -13.91 21.81
CA LEU A 64 42.00 -12.81 21.04
C LEU A 64 41.93 -13.18 19.54
N THR A 65 41.78 -12.18 18.69
CA THR A 65 41.76 -12.34 17.22
C THR A 65 42.74 -11.37 16.56
N LYS A 66 43.31 -11.78 15.42
CA LYS A 66 44.13 -10.94 14.55
C LYS A 66 43.35 -10.38 13.35
N ASP A 67 42.04 -10.63 13.29
CA ASP A 67 41.16 -10.12 12.25
C ASP A 67 41.05 -8.59 12.32
N GLY A 68 41.19 -7.92 11.18
CA GLY A 68 41.14 -6.45 11.07
C GLY A 68 39.72 -5.88 11.05
N ASP A 69 38.69 -6.70 10.84
CA ASP A 69 37.28 -6.32 10.94
C ASP A 69 36.49 -7.44 11.64
N PRO A 70 36.72 -7.65 12.96
CA PRO A 70 36.07 -8.72 13.68
C PRO A 70 34.56 -8.42 13.81
N GLN A 71 33.72 -9.42 13.51
CA GLN A 71 32.26 -9.28 13.55
C GLN A 71 31.65 -10.21 14.59
N LEU A 72 30.95 -9.64 15.57
CA LEU A 72 30.21 -10.39 16.58
C LEU A 72 28.81 -10.73 16.06
N THR A 73 28.68 -11.82 15.31
CA THR A 73 27.36 -12.33 14.92
C THR A 73 26.93 -13.44 15.89
N PRO A 74 25.73 -13.37 16.50
CA PRO A 74 25.19 -14.51 17.25
C PRO A 74 25.11 -15.73 16.34
N GLY A 75 25.81 -16.82 16.70
CA GLY A 75 25.86 -18.06 15.92
C GLY A 75 27.26 -18.43 15.46
N GLU A 76 27.34 -19.35 14.50
CA GLU A 76 28.60 -19.93 14.01
C GLU A 76 29.48 -18.88 13.30
N SER A 77 30.79 -19.00 13.49
CA SER A 77 31.82 -18.17 12.84
C SER A 77 32.00 -18.54 11.37
N ILE A 78 32.56 -17.64 10.55
CA ILE A 78 32.84 -17.91 9.12
C ILE A 78 33.69 -19.18 8.93
N PRO A 79 34.79 -19.42 9.70
CA PRO A 79 35.53 -20.67 9.63
C PRO A 79 34.69 -21.91 9.99
N GLN A 80 33.83 -21.82 11.01
CA GLN A 80 32.95 -22.93 11.39
C GLN A 80 31.97 -23.28 10.27
N ILE A 81 31.39 -22.27 9.62
CA ILE A 81 30.48 -22.47 8.47
C ILE A 81 31.23 -23.01 7.26
N ALA A 82 32.46 -22.56 7.02
CA ALA A 82 33.31 -23.03 5.92
C ALA A 82 33.72 -24.50 6.10
N ALA A 83 33.93 -24.95 7.35
CA ALA A 83 34.26 -26.33 7.68
C ALA A 83 33.09 -27.32 7.45
N LEU A 84 31.85 -26.84 7.44
CA LEU A 84 30.69 -27.69 7.13
C LEU A 84 30.71 -28.12 5.64
N PRO A 85 30.39 -29.39 5.32
CA PRO A 85 30.17 -29.82 3.94
C PRO A 85 29.10 -28.98 3.25
N MET A 86 29.30 -28.62 1.97
CA MET A 86 28.38 -27.73 1.22
C MET A 86 26.91 -28.18 1.27
N ALA A 87 26.66 -29.49 1.20
CA ALA A 87 25.32 -30.08 1.27
C ALA A 87 24.63 -29.85 2.62
N LYS A 88 25.40 -29.72 3.71
CA LYS A 88 24.88 -29.49 5.07
C LYS A 88 24.70 -28.00 5.41
N ARG A 89 25.11 -27.09 4.53
CA ARG A 89 24.96 -25.65 4.76
C ARG A 89 23.54 -25.19 4.42
N HIS A 90 22.84 -24.57 5.37
CA HIS A 90 21.53 -23.98 5.14
C HIS A 90 21.62 -22.64 4.37
N PRO A 91 20.51 -22.10 3.81
CA PRO A 91 20.56 -20.94 2.91
C PRO A 91 21.24 -19.69 3.51
N GLN A 92 20.98 -19.38 4.77
CA GLN A 92 21.59 -18.22 5.45
C GLN A 92 23.10 -18.38 5.67
N GLN A 93 23.60 -19.59 5.99
CA GLN A 93 25.04 -19.89 6.08
C GLN A 93 25.73 -19.67 4.74
N ARG A 94 25.12 -20.17 3.65
CA ARG A 94 25.64 -19.97 2.28
C ARG A 94 25.73 -18.48 1.94
N GLN A 95 24.69 -17.72 2.30
CA GLN A 95 24.66 -16.28 2.08
C GLN A 95 25.75 -15.55 2.88
N ARG A 96 25.97 -15.92 4.16
CA ARG A 96 27.03 -15.33 4.99
C ARG A 96 28.43 -15.58 4.42
N LEU A 97 28.73 -16.82 4.00
CA LEU A 97 30.01 -17.14 3.35
C LEU A 97 30.19 -16.36 2.05
N ARG A 98 29.14 -16.26 1.23
CA ARG A 98 29.18 -15.51 -0.04
C ARG A 98 29.47 -14.03 0.20
N VAL A 99 28.78 -13.41 1.15
CA VAL A 99 28.99 -12.00 1.49
C VAL A 99 30.40 -11.76 2.03
N HIS A 100 30.89 -12.64 2.90
CA HIS A 100 32.26 -12.55 3.40
C HIS A 100 33.28 -12.66 2.26
N PHE A 101 33.19 -13.69 1.42
CA PHE A 101 34.06 -13.89 0.26
C PHE A 101 34.08 -12.67 -0.68
N LEU A 102 32.90 -12.14 -1.04
CA LEU A 102 32.78 -10.98 -1.93
C LEU A 102 33.31 -9.68 -1.34
N LYS A 103 33.55 -9.60 -0.02
CA LYS A 103 34.13 -8.43 0.64
C LYS A 103 35.63 -8.57 0.87
N THR A 104 36.10 -9.76 1.22
CA THR A 104 37.47 -9.95 1.73
C THR A 104 38.41 -10.66 0.74
N ALA A 105 37.92 -11.68 0.03
CA ALA A 105 38.77 -12.63 -0.69
C ALA A 105 38.54 -12.67 -2.21
N ALA A 106 37.47 -12.06 -2.71
CA ALA A 106 37.18 -12.02 -4.14
C ALA A 106 38.19 -11.14 -4.92
N ALA A 107 38.29 -11.40 -6.23
CA ALA A 107 39.10 -10.59 -7.14
C ALA A 107 38.75 -9.08 -7.02
N PRO A 108 39.71 -8.16 -7.18
CA PRO A 108 39.48 -6.73 -7.00
C PRO A 108 38.28 -6.18 -7.78
N GLU A 109 38.10 -6.63 -9.03
CA GLU A 109 36.98 -6.25 -9.89
C GLU A 109 35.62 -6.65 -9.30
N LEU A 110 35.51 -7.87 -8.75
CA LEU A 110 34.28 -8.35 -8.13
C LEU A 110 33.97 -7.63 -6.83
N ARG A 111 34.99 -7.26 -6.05
CA ARG A 111 34.81 -6.45 -4.83
C ARG A 111 34.32 -5.04 -5.17
N LEU A 112 34.85 -4.44 -6.23
CA LEU A 112 34.41 -3.14 -6.73
C LEU A 112 32.94 -3.19 -7.18
N LEU A 113 32.57 -4.20 -7.97
CA LEU A 113 31.20 -4.38 -8.44
C LEU A 113 30.22 -4.64 -7.27
N GLN A 114 30.62 -5.43 -6.26
CA GLN A 114 29.81 -5.65 -5.07
C GLN A 114 29.61 -4.36 -4.27
N SER A 115 30.64 -3.52 -4.16
CA SER A 115 30.54 -2.19 -3.53
C SER A 115 29.53 -1.29 -4.26
N GLN A 116 29.54 -1.29 -5.59
CA GLN A 116 28.56 -0.56 -6.40
C GLN A 116 27.12 -1.09 -6.20
N ILE A 117 26.94 -2.41 -6.15
CA ILE A 117 25.63 -3.00 -5.85
C ILE A 117 25.13 -2.55 -4.47
N ASP A 118 26.01 -2.55 -3.47
CA ASP A 118 25.66 -2.14 -2.12
C ASP A 118 25.34 -0.64 -2.06
N SER A 119 26.06 0.21 -2.80
CA SER A 119 25.76 1.65 -2.91
C SER A 119 24.40 1.88 -3.58
N TYR A 120 24.12 1.22 -4.71
CA TYR A 120 22.82 1.37 -5.39
C TYR A 120 21.66 0.87 -4.55
N ARG A 121 21.84 -0.20 -3.78
CA ARG A 121 20.82 -0.66 -2.82
C ARG A 121 20.59 0.34 -1.70
N ALA A 122 21.66 0.94 -1.17
CA ALA A 122 21.55 1.98 -0.16
C ALA A 122 20.83 3.22 -0.70
N ASP A 123 21.13 3.62 -1.95
CA ASP A 123 20.48 4.74 -2.63
C ASP A 123 19.01 4.47 -2.91
N LEU A 124 18.67 3.27 -3.40
CA LEU A 124 17.27 2.87 -3.60
C LEU A 124 16.49 2.93 -2.28
N LYS A 125 17.06 2.41 -1.20
CA LYS A 125 16.41 2.44 0.13
C LYS A 125 16.23 3.87 0.62
N ARG A 126 17.23 4.73 0.40
CA ARG A 126 17.17 6.15 0.74
C ARG A 126 16.05 6.84 -0.03
N GLN A 127 15.97 6.62 -1.34
CA GLN A 127 14.93 7.19 -2.20
C GLN A 127 13.53 6.70 -1.84
N GLN A 128 13.38 5.40 -1.58
CA GLN A 128 12.11 4.81 -1.12
C GLN A 128 11.64 5.41 0.22
N GLY A 129 12.56 5.80 1.09
CA GLY A 129 12.25 6.45 2.37
C GLY A 129 12.05 7.97 2.31
N GLN A 130 12.41 8.63 1.20
CA GLN A 130 12.30 10.08 1.02
C GLN A 130 10.98 10.52 0.36
N GLY A 131 10.19 9.58 -0.17
CA GLY A 131 8.88 9.87 -0.75
C GLY A 131 7.82 10.15 0.30
N ALA A 132 6.88 11.05 -0.01
CA ALA A 132 5.67 11.19 0.78
C ALA A 132 4.85 9.90 0.70
N THR A 133 4.61 9.26 1.84
CA THR A 133 3.72 8.09 1.91
C THR A 133 2.28 8.56 1.84
N THR A 134 1.47 7.93 1.00
CA THR A 134 0.02 8.13 0.97
C THR A 134 -0.70 6.86 1.41
N MET A 135 -1.80 7.01 2.13
CA MET A 135 -2.64 5.89 2.50
C MET A 135 -3.36 5.38 1.25
N ILE A 136 -3.11 4.13 0.88
CA ILE A 136 -3.83 3.46 -0.20
C ILE A 136 -4.89 2.51 0.37
N MET A 137 -5.99 2.34 -0.36
CA MET A 137 -6.93 1.25 -0.11
C MET A 137 -6.59 0.07 -1.01
N GLN A 138 -6.30 -1.08 -0.42
CA GLN A 138 -6.06 -2.33 -1.13
C GLN A 138 -6.88 -3.46 -0.50
N ASP A 139 -7.40 -4.37 -1.34
CA ASP A 139 -8.08 -5.56 -0.87
C ASP A 139 -7.11 -6.49 -0.13
N MET A 140 -7.56 -7.08 0.98
CA MET A 140 -6.76 -8.05 1.74
C MET A 140 -6.52 -9.32 0.91
N THR A 141 -5.33 -9.92 1.03
CA THR A 141 -5.01 -11.22 0.41
C THR A 141 -5.99 -12.32 0.82
N LYS A 142 -6.48 -12.26 2.07
CA LYS A 142 -7.59 -13.08 2.55
C LYS A 142 -8.75 -12.16 2.95
N PRO A 143 -9.86 -12.14 2.20
CA PRO A 143 -11.03 -11.34 2.55
C PRO A 143 -11.58 -11.73 3.93
N ARG A 144 -12.08 -10.73 4.66
CA ARG A 144 -12.79 -10.98 5.93
C ARG A 144 -14.14 -11.63 5.64
N ALA A 145 -14.56 -12.56 6.49
CA ALA A 145 -15.89 -13.16 6.40
C ALA A 145 -16.96 -12.15 6.82
N THR A 146 -17.83 -11.77 5.88
CA THR A 146 -18.95 -10.86 6.11
C THR A 146 -20.23 -11.66 6.32
N HIS A 147 -21.08 -11.24 7.25
CA HIS A 147 -22.31 -11.95 7.60
C HIS A 147 -23.50 -10.99 7.61
N VAL A 148 -24.70 -11.52 7.34
CA VAL A 148 -25.95 -10.83 7.64
C VAL A 148 -26.07 -10.71 9.16
N LEU A 149 -26.47 -9.53 9.65
CA LEU A 149 -26.64 -9.28 11.08
C LEU A 149 -28.11 -9.35 11.45
N TYR A 150 -28.43 -9.97 12.60
CA TYR A 150 -29.79 -9.94 13.11
C TYR A 150 -30.17 -8.52 13.53
N ARG A 151 -31.08 -7.89 12.78
CA ARG A 151 -31.53 -6.50 13.03
C ARG A 151 -30.37 -5.51 13.18
N GLY A 152 -29.25 -5.74 12.52
CA GLY A 152 -28.07 -4.88 12.58
C GLY A 152 -27.19 -5.03 13.84
N GLN A 153 -27.49 -5.95 14.76
CA GLN A 153 -26.65 -6.20 15.94
C GLN A 153 -25.33 -6.88 15.54
N TYR A 154 -24.20 -6.26 15.89
CA TYR A 154 -22.86 -6.64 15.41
C TYR A 154 -22.35 -7.97 15.97
N ASP A 155 -22.86 -8.38 17.12
CA ASP A 155 -22.54 -9.63 17.82
C ASP A 155 -23.44 -10.80 17.36
N GLN A 156 -24.59 -10.51 16.77
CA GLN A 156 -25.54 -11.51 16.27
C GLN A 156 -25.39 -11.76 14.77
N LYS A 157 -24.33 -12.49 14.42
CA LYS A 157 -24.05 -12.92 13.04
C LYS A 157 -24.96 -14.06 12.61
N ARG A 158 -25.45 -13.99 11.37
CA ARG A 158 -26.23 -15.04 10.70
C ARG A 158 -25.44 -15.60 9.51
N GLU A 159 -26.07 -15.69 8.33
CA GLU A 159 -25.48 -16.31 7.15
C GLU A 159 -24.28 -15.50 6.65
N GLN A 160 -23.20 -16.20 6.29
CA GLN A 160 -22.07 -15.58 5.61
C GLN A 160 -22.49 -15.17 4.19
N VAL A 161 -22.07 -13.99 3.76
CA VAL A 161 -22.34 -13.45 2.41
C VAL A 161 -21.05 -13.13 1.69
N SER A 162 -21.11 -13.19 0.36
CA SER A 162 -20.01 -12.82 -0.54
C SER A 162 -20.37 -11.63 -1.40
N ALA A 163 -19.37 -10.90 -1.91
CA ALA A 163 -19.59 -9.79 -2.83
C ALA A 163 -20.23 -10.28 -4.15
N ASN A 164 -21.38 -9.70 -4.50
CA ASN A 164 -22.10 -9.98 -5.74
C ASN A 164 -22.94 -8.76 -6.15
N THR A 165 -23.51 -8.79 -7.36
CA THR A 165 -24.46 -7.80 -7.86
C THR A 165 -25.89 -8.19 -7.40
N PRO A 166 -26.81 -7.21 -7.23
CA PRO A 166 -28.20 -7.50 -6.95
C PRO A 166 -28.84 -8.39 -8.02
N ALA A 167 -29.68 -9.35 -7.63
CA ALA A 167 -30.22 -10.36 -8.54
C ALA A 167 -31.19 -9.79 -9.61
N PHE A 168 -31.80 -8.63 -9.35
CA PHE A 168 -32.67 -7.94 -10.30
C PHE A 168 -31.90 -7.12 -11.35
N LEU A 169 -30.58 -7.03 -11.23
CA LEU A 169 -29.69 -6.38 -12.20
C LEU A 169 -28.93 -7.45 -13.00
N PRO A 170 -28.34 -7.09 -14.15
CA PRO A 170 -27.53 -8.03 -14.93
C PRO A 170 -26.47 -8.70 -14.06
N PRO A 171 -26.28 -10.03 -14.13
CA PRO A 171 -25.33 -10.72 -13.27
C PRO A 171 -23.90 -10.32 -13.60
N LEU A 172 -23.02 -10.35 -12.59
CA LEU A 172 -21.58 -10.31 -12.82
C LEU A 172 -21.14 -11.55 -13.61
N GLN A 173 -20.17 -11.41 -14.51
CA GLN A 173 -19.59 -12.56 -15.23
C GLN A 173 -19.09 -13.63 -14.24
N LYS A 174 -19.32 -14.91 -14.56
CA LYS A 174 -19.02 -16.03 -13.64
C LYS A 174 -17.57 -16.03 -13.17
N ASP A 175 -16.64 -15.79 -14.09
CA ASP A 175 -15.19 -15.84 -13.82
C ASP A 175 -14.59 -14.49 -13.44
N ALA A 176 -15.41 -13.44 -13.33
CA ALA A 176 -14.92 -12.14 -12.91
C ALA A 176 -14.53 -12.16 -11.42
N PRO A 177 -13.38 -11.55 -11.06
CA PRO A 177 -12.98 -11.47 -9.66
C PRO A 177 -14.03 -10.68 -8.87
N ARG A 178 -14.30 -11.10 -7.64
CA ARG A 178 -15.30 -10.45 -6.77
C ARG A 178 -14.71 -9.27 -6.01
N ASN A 179 -14.19 -8.30 -6.75
CA ASN A 179 -13.52 -7.12 -6.22
C ASN A 179 -14.11 -5.81 -6.75
N ARG A 180 -13.64 -4.68 -6.22
CA ARG A 180 -14.13 -3.34 -6.58
C ARG A 180 -13.91 -3.02 -8.06
N LEU A 181 -12.80 -3.48 -8.63
CA LEU A 181 -12.49 -3.24 -10.04
C LEU A 181 -13.49 -3.94 -10.96
N ALA A 182 -13.87 -5.18 -10.65
CA ALA A 182 -14.89 -5.90 -11.40
C ALA A 182 -16.27 -5.23 -11.30
N LEU A 183 -16.65 -4.76 -10.11
CA LEU A 183 -17.89 -3.97 -9.94
C LEU A 183 -17.86 -2.69 -10.78
N ALA A 184 -16.75 -1.96 -10.79
CA ALA A 184 -16.60 -0.75 -11.58
C ALA A 184 -16.73 -1.04 -13.09
N ARG A 185 -16.04 -2.07 -13.58
CA ARG A 185 -16.16 -2.52 -14.98
C ARG A 185 -17.57 -2.98 -15.32
N TRP A 186 -18.25 -3.65 -14.40
CA TRP A 186 -19.64 -4.07 -14.58
C TRP A 186 -20.60 -2.88 -14.67
N LEU A 187 -20.42 -1.83 -13.86
CA LEU A 187 -21.25 -0.63 -13.91
C LEU A 187 -21.16 0.11 -15.25
N VAL A 188 -19.97 0.12 -15.88
CA VAL A 188 -19.68 0.88 -17.11
C VAL A 188 -19.60 0.01 -18.38
N ASN A 189 -20.02 -1.24 -18.32
CA ASN A 189 -19.94 -2.17 -19.47
C ASN A 189 -20.95 -1.88 -20.59
N GLY A 190 -21.76 -0.82 -20.48
CA GLY A 190 -22.81 -0.45 -21.45
C GLY A 190 -24.10 -1.27 -21.36
N LYS A 191 -24.12 -2.38 -20.62
CA LYS A 191 -25.30 -3.22 -20.39
C LYS A 191 -26.08 -2.84 -19.13
N HIS A 192 -25.48 -2.04 -18.24
CA HIS A 192 -26.17 -1.58 -17.05
C HIS A 192 -27.26 -0.55 -17.40
N PRO A 193 -28.53 -0.76 -17.00
CA PRO A 193 -29.67 0.00 -17.50
C PRO A 193 -29.72 1.46 -17.03
N LEU A 194 -28.98 1.82 -15.98
CA LEU A 194 -29.08 3.13 -15.33
C LEU A 194 -27.83 3.98 -15.45
N THR A 195 -26.63 3.38 -15.54
CA THR A 195 -25.36 4.12 -15.37
C THR A 195 -25.22 5.24 -16.40
N ALA A 196 -25.47 4.91 -17.67
CA ALA A 196 -25.37 5.87 -18.76
C ALA A 196 -26.47 6.93 -18.70
N ARG A 197 -27.71 6.55 -18.38
CA ARG A 197 -28.84 7.47 -18.22
C ARG A 197 -28.59 8.49 -17.11
N VAL A 198 -28.11 8.04 -15.95
CA VAL A 198 -27.77 8.92 -14.82
C VAL A 198 -26.63 9.86 -15.20
N ALA A 199 -25.57 9.33 -15.83
CA ALA A 199 -24.43 10.15 -16.25
C ALA A 199 -24.84 11.24 -17.26
N VAL A 200 -25.59 10.88 -18.30
CA VAL A 200 -26.12 11.80 -19.30
C VAL A 200 -27.01 12.84 -18.66
N ASN A 201 -27.95 12.44 -17.80
CA ASN A 201 -28.86 13.37 -17.13
C ASN A 201 -28.12 14.39 -16.25
N ARG A 202 -27.04 13.97 -15.58
CA ARG A 202 -26.19 14.88 -14.80
C ARG A 202 -25.48 15.90 -15.70
N GLN A 203 -24.96 15.49 -16.86
CA GLN A 203 -24.36 16.45 -17.80
C GLN A 203 -25.42 17.38 -18.40
N TRP A 204 -26.60 16.85 -18.74
CA TRP A 204 -27.72 17.65 -19.21
C TRP A 204 -28.15 18.69 -18.18
N HIS A 205 -28.32 18.28 -16.93
CA HIS A 205 -28.66 19.17 -15.82
C HIS A 205 -27.63 20.30 -15.66
N ARG A 206 -26.33 20.02 -15.76
CA ARG A 206 -25.28 21.06 -15.70
C ARG A 206 -25.38 22.09 -16.82
N LEU A 207 -25.81 21.67 -18.01
CA LEU A 207 -25.93 22.53 -19.19
C LEU A 207 -27.26 23.30 -19.25
N PHE A 208 -28.36 22.68 -18.82
CA PHE A 208 -29.70 23.24 -18.92
C PHE A 208 -30.25 23.78 -17.60
N GLY A 209 -29.58 23.55 -16.48
CA GLY A 209 -30.04 23.86 -15.12
C GLY A 209 -31.07 22.87 -14.56
N VAL A 210 -31.73 22.08 -15.42
CA VAL A 210 -32.71 21.05 -15.06
C VAL A 210 -32.40 19.80 -15.88
N GLY A 211 -32.39 18.64 -15.22
CA GLY A 211 -32.20 17.35 -15.90
C GLY A 211 -33.41 16.95 -16.74
N ILE A 212 -33.22 16.04 -17.70
CA ILE A 212 -34.34 15.36 -18.38
C ILE A 212 -35.20 14.62 -17.32
N VAL A 213 -34.52 13.99 -16.35
CA VAL A 213 -35.09 13.58 -15.06
C VAL A 213 -34.73 14.67 -14.05
N LYS A 214 -35.74 15.31 -13.46
CA LYS A 214 -35.54 16.44 -12.55
C LYS A 214 -34.89 16.00 -11.23
N SER A 215 -35.24 14.82 -10.71
CA SER A 215 -34.60 14.18 -9.56
C SER A 215 -33.23 13.59 -9.92
N THR A 216 -32.18 14.40 -9.96
CA THR A 216 -30.83 13.94 -10.39
C THR A 216 -30.22 12.85 -9.51
N GLU A 217 -30.67 12.73 -8.26
CA GLU A 217 -30.19 11.74 -7.28
C GLU A 217 -31.09 10.50 -7.17
N GLU A 218 -32.27 10.48 -7.82
CA GLU A 218 -33.21 9.36 -7.73
C GLU A 218 -33.79 9.01 -9.10
N PHE A 219 -33.48 7.79 -9.56
CA PHE A 219 -33.87 7.23 -10.86
C PHE A 219 -34.80 6.02 -10.72
N GLY A 220 -35.18 5.67 -9.49
CA GLY A 220 -36.13 4.62 -9.14
C GLY A 220 -37.56 5.16 -8.97
N ILE A 221 -38.34 4.44 -8.17
CA ILE A 221 -39.80 4.64 -8.02
C ILE A 221 -40.15 5.99 -7.38
N GLN A 222 -39.23 6.56 -6.59
CA GLN A 222 -39.41 7.87 -5.95
C GLN A 222 -38.92 9.04 -6.81
N GLY A 223 -38.39 8.74 -8.01
CA GLY A 223 -37.88 9.75 -8.94
C GLY A 223 -38.96 10.31 -9.85
N ASP A 224 -38.68 11.48 -10.42
CA ASP A 224 -39.50 12.06 -11.48
C ASP A 224 -39.39 11.26 -12.78
N TRP A 225 -40.48 11.20 -13.53
CA TRP A 225 -40.44 10.65 -14.88
C TRP A 225 -39.60 11.55 -15.82
N PRO A 226 -38.82 10.95 -16.75
CA PRO A 226 -38.08 11.72 -17.74
C PRO A 226 -39.05 12.56 -18.60
N SER A 227 -38.75 13.85 -18.79
CA SER A 227 -39.55 14.70 -19.69
C SER A 227 -39.50 14.23 -21.14
N HIS A 228 -38.35 13.69 -21.55
CA HIS A 228 -38.10 13.17 -22.90
C HIS A 228 -37.40 11.80 -22.82
N PRO A 229 -38.13 10.70 -22.57
CA PRO A 229 -37.53 9.38 -22.31
C PRO A 229 -36.75 8.85 -23.51
N ALA A 230 -37.28 8.99 -24.74
CA ALA A 230 -36.60 8.55 -25.95
C ALA A 230 -35.27 9.31 -26.20
N LEU A 231 -35.21 10.60 -25.86
CA LEU A 231 -34.00 11.40 -25.95
C LEU A 231 -32.94 10.93 -24.94
N LEU A 232 -33.36 10.70 -23.70
CA LEU A 232 -32.47 10.19 -22.65
C LEU A 232 -31.88 8.83 -23.03
N ASP A 233 -32.72 7.92 -23.55
CA ASP A 233 -32.30 6.60 -24.00
C ASP A 233 -31.32 6.69 -25.17
N TRP A 234 -31.63 7.52 -26.16
CA TRP A 234 -30.76 7.72 -27.31
C TRP A 234 -29.39 8.30 -26.90
N LEU A 235 -29.37 9.32 -26.06
CA LEU A 235 -28.13 9.91 -25.55
C LEU A 235 -27.33 8.92 -24.71
N ALA A 236 -27.99 8.11 -23.87
CA ALA A 236 -27.35 7.09 -23.06
C ALA A 236 -26.67 6.01 -23.92
N VAL A 237 -27.38 5.49 -24.92
CA VAL A 237 -26.81 4.52 -25.88
C VAL A 237 -25.64 5.14 -26.63
N HIS A 238 -25.82 6.34 -27.18
CA HIS A 238 -24.76 7.05 -27.90
C HIS A 238 -23.50 7.28 -27.04
N PHE A 239 -23.68 7.65 -25.77
CA PHE A 239 -22.59 7.87 -24.83
C PHE A 239 -21.80 6.59 -24.56
N THR A 240 -22.49 5.45 -24.38
CA THR A 240 -21.81 4.16 -24.18
C THR A 240 -21.09 3.66 -25.44
N HIS A 241 -21.69 3.81 -26.62
CA HIS A 241 -21.09 3.40 -27.90
C HIS A 241 -19.85 4.23 -28.26
N ASN A 242 -19.81 5.50 -27.87
CA ASN A 242 -18.63 6.36 -28.03
C ASN A 242 -17.58 6.18 -26.92
N GLY A 243 -17.62 5.07 -26.18
CA GLY A 243 -16.59 4.75 -25.19
C GLY A 243 -16.59 5.66 -23.97
N TRP A 244 -17.76 6.20 -23.57
CA TRP A 244 -17.91 7.11 -22.42
C TRP A 244 -17.14 8.45 -22.58
N ASP A 245 -16.92 8.90 -23.82
CA ASP A 245 -16.28 10.19 -24.09
C ASP A 245 -17.19 11.35 -23.67
N THR A 246 -16.85 11.95 -22.52
CA THR A 246 -17.60 13.08 -21.94
C THR A 246 -17.49 14.32 -22.82
N LYS A 247 -16.35 14.55 -23.48
CA LYS A 247 -16.15 15.72 -24.35
C LYS A 247 -17.01 15.61 -25.61
N ALA A 248 -17.08 14.43 -26.21
CA ALA A 248 -17.95 14.17 -27.35
C ALA A 248 -19.43 14.36 -26.99
N LEU A 249 -19.87 13.84 -25.83
CA LEU A 249 -21.24 14.04 -25.33
C LEU A 249 -21.56 15.53 -25.12
N LEU A 250 -20.68 16.26 -24.44
CA LEU A 250 -20.87 17.70 -24.23
C LEU A 250 -20.94 18.45 -25.56
N LYS A 251 -20.02 18.16 -26.50
CA LYS A 251 -20.02 18.75 -27.85
C LYS A 251 -21.35 18.51 -28.56
N LEU A 252 -21.85 17.27 -28.55
CA LEU A 252 -23.13 16.90 -29.17
C LEU A 252 -24.29 17.71 -28.58
N ILE A 253 -24.34 17.86 -27.26
CA ILE A 253 -25.42 18.61 -26.60
C ILE A 253 -25.32 20.10 -26.94
N VAL A 254 -24.14 20.72 -26.83
CA VAL A 254 -24.01 22.18 -27.04
C VAL A 254 -24.14 22.59 -28.51
N THR A 255 -23.89 21.69 -29.46
CA THR A 255 -24.13 21.95 -30.89
C THR A 255 -25.54 21.60 -31.34
N SER A 256 -26.38 21.02 -30.48
CA SER A 256 -27.78 20.72 -30.78
C SER A 256 -28.59 21.98 -31.09
N ALA A 257 -29.65 21.84 -31.88
CA ALA A 257 -30.59 22.94 -32.11
C ALA A 257 -31.21 23.43 -30.78
N THR A 258 -31.53 22.49 -29.88
CA THR A 258 -32.13 22.75 -28.57
C THR A 258 -31.27 23.64 -27.68
N TYR A 259 -29.96 23.35 -27.54
CA TYR A 259 -29.08 24.17 -26.72
C TYR A 259 -28.84 25.57 -27.33
N ARG A 260 -28.82 25.65 -28.66
CA ARG A 260 -28.60 26.90 -29.42
C ARG A 260 -29.83 27.80 -29.52
N GLN A 261 -31.01 27.37 -29.09
CA GLN A 261 -32.21 28.21 -29.04
C GLN A 261 -31.96 29.52 -28.26
N SER A 262 -32.72 30.58 -28.55
CA SER A 262 -32.65 31.81 -27.76
C SER A 262 -33.13 31.56 -26.33
N SER A 263 -32.50 32.20 -25.35
CA SER A 263 -32.96 32.20 -23.95
C SER A 263 -34.05 33.26 -23.69
N ARG A 264 -34.41 34.07 -24.70
CA ARG A 264 -35.47 35.08 -24.61
C ARG A 264 -36.80 34.41 -24.28
N THR A 265 -37.44 34.89 -23.21
CA THR A 265 -38.73 34.38 -22.73
C THR A 265 -39.81 35.40 -23.01
N THR A 266 -40.98 34.93 -23.46
CA THR A 266 -42.21 35.72 -23.54
C THR A 266 -43.20 35.28 -22.45
N PRO A 267 -44.14 36.12 -22.02
CA PRO A 267 -45.15 35.74 -21.03
C PRO A 267 -45.93 34.47 -21.42
N ALA A 268 -46.25 34.32 -22.71
CA ALA A 268 -46.93 33.14 -23.23
C ALA A 268 -46.09 31.85 -23.11
N LEU A 269 -44.77 31.92 -23.37
CA LEU A 269 -43.86 30.78 -23.20
C LEU A 269 -43.67 30.43 -21.72
N LEU A 270 -43.59 31.43 -20.84
CA LEU A 270 -43.45 31.20 -19.39
C LEU A 270 -44.69 30.55 -18.79
N SER A 271 -45.89 30.93 -19.26
CA SER A 271 -47.15 30.32 -18.84
C SER A 271 -47.27 28.85 -19.27
N ARG A 272 -46.73 28.49 -20.45
CA ARG A 272 -46.81 27.12 -20.99
C ARG A 272 -45.70 26.20 -20.46
N ASP A 273 -44.50 26.73 -20.26
CA ASP A 273 -43.34 25.95 -19.80
C ASP A 273 -42.50 26.75 -18.80
N PRO A 274 -43.01 26.94 -17.56
CA PRO A 274 -42.34 27.77 -16.55
C PRO A 274 -40.95 27.23 -16.19
N GLU A 275 -40.81 25.91 -16.08
CA GLU A 275 -39.57 25.24 -15.69
C GLU A 275 -38.63 24.89 -16.87
N ASN A 276 -39.00 25.25 -18.10
CA ASN A 276 -38.29 24.86 -19.32
C ASN A 276 -38.18 23.33 -19.51
N ARG A 277 -39.17 22.56 -19.03
CA ARG A 277 -39.22 21.09 -19.09
C ARG A 277 -39.50 20.59 -20.50
N LEU A 278 -40.21 21.37 -21.32
CA LEU A 278 -40.47 21.07 -22.73
C LEU A 278 -39.36 21.59 -23.66
N LEU A 279 -38.32 22.21 -23.08
CA LEU A 279 -37.17 22.75 -23.82
C LEU A 279 -37.59 23.77 -24.89
N ALA A 280 -38.60 24.59 -24.54
CA ALA A 280 -39.16 25.61 -25.42
C ALA A 280 -38.24 26.84 -25.60
N ARG A 281 -37.17 26.93 -24.79
CA ARG A 281 -36.14 27.97 -24.87
C ARG A 281 -34.76 27.42 -24.48
N GLY A 282 -33.72 28.14 -24.90
CA GLY A 282 -32.35 27.83 -24.51
C GLY A 282 -32.08 28.12 -23.03
N PRO A 283 -31.02 27.53 -22.45
CA PRO A 283 -30.65 27.80 -21.06
C PRO A 283 -30.26 29.26 -20.85
N ARG A 284 -30.69 29.83 -19.72
CA ARG A 284 -30.40 31.24 -19.36
C ARG A 284 -28.92 31.46 -19.07
N HIS A 285 -28.28 30.49 -18.42
CA HIS A 285 -26.85 30.50 -18.13
C HIS A 285 -26.15 29.51 -19.05
N ARG A 286 -25.14 29.99 -19.78
CA ARG A 286 -24.23 29.17 -20.57
C ARG A 286 -22.83 29.36 -20.01
N LEU A 287 -22.10 28.27 -19.86
CA LEU A 287 -20.67 28.29 -19.49
C LEU A 287 -19.83 28.86 -20.64
#